data_AF-A0A2P4SIW9-F1
#
_entry.id   AF-A0A2P4SIW9-F1
#
_cell.length_a   1.000
_cell.length_b   1.000
_cell.length_c   1.000
_cell.angle_alpha   90.00
_cell.angle_beta   90.00
_cell.angle_gamma   90.00
#
_symmetry.space_group_name_H-M   'P 1'
#
loop_
_entity.id
_entity.type
_entity.pdbx_description
1 polymer ?
#
loop_
_entity_poly.entity_id
_entity_poly.type
_entity_poly.pdbx_seq_one_letter_code
_entity_poly.pdbx_strand_id
1 'polypeptide(L)'
;MKEQEWAGPEALCPGWQEEEVSDGEGPEESGHPDPTAHAYEVLQHTLRLEGMPRTRDRTDQPRAGMGMGGTGMGPLTRGGSRPHAPHHCLAAGSGPLDMTVCILGSPTAFLPVLLEGGTRYPGAMVLCLAPAWASRVPSETSPGSWSLLLSRGVSFEAGGCTALEEFVPPRRATYVTGTFGSEGGWEAELARDLDCPTGGSASLTRWLEDPLLSRWLLSTRAGLPVPPTLAFITGLREPLPEEPEPPGVHLVRLQDPQGQESLVRDEVGAFLEGSSMQPYDQ
;
A
#
# COMPACT_ATOMS: atom_id res chain seq x y z
N MET A 1 3.39 -31.80 29.32
CA MET A 1 3.68 -30.46 28.78
C MET A 1 2.84 -30.37 27.51
N LYS A 2 1.86 -29.46 27.46
CA LYS A 2 0.93 -29.35 26.33
C LYS A 2 1.61 -28.55 25.23
N GLU A 3 1.77 -29.15 24.06
CA GLU A 3 2.33 -28.51 22.88
C GLU A 3 1.36 -27.45 22.35
N GLN A 4 1.90 -26.28 22.04
CA GLN A 4 1.18 -25.20 21.36
C GLN A 4 1.13 -25.57 19.88
N GLU A 5 -0.08 -25.85 19.42
CA GLU A 5 -0.43 -26.08 18.02
C GLU A 5 -0.28 -24.75 17.28
N TRP A 6 0.79 -24.64 16.48
CA TRP A 6 1.00 -23.50 15.59
C TRP A 6 0.00 -23.57 14.45
N ALA A 7 -0.93 -22.61 14.40
CA ALA A 7 -1.81 -22.43 13.26
C ALA A 7 -0.97 -22.06 12.02
N GLY A 8 -1.12 -22.82 10.94
CA GLY A 8 -0.55 -22.50 9.64
C GLY A 8 -1.06 -21.16 9.09
N PRO A 9 -0.45 -20.65 8.00
CA PRO A 9 -0.72 -19.30 7.47
C PRO A 9 -2.14 -19.08 6.90
N GLU A 10 -3.03 -20.06 6.98
CA GLU A 10 -4.43 -19.97 6.53
C GLU A 10 -5.37 -19.30 7.55
N ALA A 11 -4.88 -18.92 8.73
CA ALA A 11 -5.69 -18.26 9.77
C ALA A 11 -5.82 -16.74 9.61
N LEU A 12 -5.33 -16.15 8.52
CA LEU A 12 -5.50 -14.73 8.22
C LEU A 12 -6.34 -14.58 6.95
N CYS A 13 -7.56 -14.07 7.15
CA CYS A 13 -8.55 -13.62 6.15
C CYS A 13 -9.60 -14.66 5.70
N PRO A 14 -10.77 -14.76 6.38
CA PRO A 14 -11.96 -15.30 5.75
C PRO A 14 -12.59 -14.21 4.87
N GLY A 15 -12.68 -14.42 3.55
CA GLY A 15 -13.60 -13.64 2.72
C GLY A 15 -13.05 -13.06 1.42
N TRP A 16 -12.34 -13.85 0.61
CA TRP A 16 -12.25 -13.61 -0.83
C TRP A 16 -12.49 -14.93 -1.53
N GLN A 17 -13.76 -15.28 -1.74
CA GLN A 17 -14.14 -16.31 -2.71
C GLN A 17 -14.23 -15.60 -4.06
N GLU A 18 -13.35 -15.98 -4.97
CA GLU A 18 -13.47 -15.67 -6.39
C GLU A 18 -14.71 -16.41 -6.90
N GLU A 19 -15.82 -15.68 -7.12
CA GLU A 19 -16.97 -16.23 -7.82
C GLU A 19 -16.61 -16.42 -9.29
N GLU A 20 -16.75 -17.65 -9.77
CA GLU A 20 -16.63 -18.03 -11.17
C GLU A 20 -17.59 -17.21 -12.03
N VAL A 21 -17.06 -16.58 -13.08
CA VAL A 21 -17.85 -15.88 -14.09
C VAL A 21 -18.56 -16.91 -14.96
N SER A 22 -19.87 -17.06 -14.73
CA SER A 22 -20.78 -17.78 -15.61
C SER A 22 -21.35 -16.82 -16.66
N ASP A 23 -21.02 -17.05 -17.93
CA ASP A 23 -21.56 -16.29 -19.06
C ASP A 23 -23.09 -16.43 -19.15
N GLY A 24 -23.79 -15.33 -18.89
CA GLY A 24 -25.23 -15.20 -19.06
C GLY A 24 -25.62 -13.75 -19.33
N GLU A 25 -25.99 -13.44 -20.57
CA GLU A 25 -26.48 -12.13 -21.00
C GLU A 25 -27.74 -11.69 -20.23
N GLY A 26 -27.64 -10.54 -19.57
CA GLY A 26 -28.76 -9.77 -19.02
C GLY A 26 -28.27 -8.36 -18.64
N PRO A 27 -29.06 -7.28 -18.84
CA PRO A 27 -28.60 -5.93 -18.62
C PRO A 27 -28.77 -5.58 -17.15
N GLU A 28 -27.71 -5.72 -16.36
CA GLU A 28 -27.68 -5.17 -15.02
C GLU A 28 -26.64 -4.07 -14.96
N GLU A 29 -27.15 -2.85 -14.78
CA GLU A 29 -26.43 -1.69 -14.28
C GLU A 29 -25.93 -2.05 -12.86
N SER A 30 -24.85 -2.84 -12.81
CA SER A 30 -24.19 -3.21 -11.57
C SER A 30 -23.51 -1.95 -11.04
N GLY A 31 -24.17 -1.31 -10.08
CA GLY A 31 -23.62 -0.21 -9.30
C GLY A 31 -22.45 -0.71 -8.46
N HIS A 32 -21.29 -0.92 -9.07
CA HIS A 32 -20.05 -1.06 -8.33
C HIS A 32 -19.88 0.23 -7.50
N PRO A 33 -19.77 0.12 -6.17
CA PRO A 33 -19.61 1.29 -5.32
C PRO A 33 -18.35 2.04 -5.76
N ASP A 34 -18.41 3.38 -5.80
CA ASP A 34 -17.25 4.23 -6.08
C ASP A 34 -16.07 3.76 -5.20
N PRO A 35 -14.96 3.29 -5.81
CA PRO A 35 -13.81 2.77 -5.06
C PRO A 35 -13.29 3.76 -4.00
N THR A 36 -13.40 5.05 -4.27
CA THR A 36 -13.02 6.12 -3.34
C THR A 36 -13.95 6.15 -2.12
N ALA A 37 -15.26 6.11 -2.36
CA ALA A 37 -16.27 6.05 -1.31
C ALA A 37 -16.10 4.79 -0.46
N HIS A 38 -15.85 3.64 -1.10
CA HIS A 38 -15.57 2.40 -0.39
C HIS A 38 -14.32 2.51 0.50
N ALA A 39 -13.20 3.00 -0.03
CA ALA A 39 -11.97 3.18 0.75
C ALA A 39 -12.14 4.18 1.92
N TYR A 40 -12.94 5.22 1.72
CA TYR A 40 -13.29 6.17 2.78
C TYR A 40 -14.16 5.53 3.88
N GLU A 41 -15.13 4.68 3.51
CA GLU A 41 -15.93 3.92 4.47
C GLU A 41 -15.09 2.91 5.26
N VAL A 42 -14.15 2.22 4.60
CA VAL A 42 -13.16 1.36 5.27
C VAL A 42 -12.38 2.16 6.30
N LEU A 43 -11.89 3.36 5.96
CA LEU A 43 -11.23 4.24 6.92
C LEU A 43 -12.15 4.59 8.10
N GLN A 44 -13.41 5.00 7.86
CA GLN A 44 -14.35 5.35 8.93
C GLN A 44 -14.66 4.17 9.85
N HIS A 45 -14.73 2.96 9.29
CA HIS A 45 -14.92 1.73 10.04
C HIS A 45 -13.70 1.43 10.93
N THR A 46 -12.50 1.48 10.35
CA THR A 46 -11.28 1.15 11.09
C THR A 46 -10.99 2.16 12.20
N LEU A 47 -11.18 3.47 11.96
CA LEU A 47 -11.08 4.49 13.02
C LEU A 47 -12.04 4.20 14.19
N ARG A 48 -13.27 3.77 13.89
CA ARG A 48 -14.26 3.42 14.92
C ARG A 48 -13.85 2.21 15.75
N LEU A 49 -13.30 1.17 15.12
CA LEU A 49 -12.80 -0.02 15.83
C LEU A 49 -11.66 0.35 16.79
N GLU A 50 -10.81 1.30 16.41
CA GLU A 50 -9.72 1.81 17.25
C GLU A 50 -10.18 2.85 18.29
N GLY A 51 -11.48 3.16 18.37
CA GLY A 51 -12.01 4.17 19.30
C GLY A 51 -11.62 5.62 18.94
N MET A 52 -11.20 5.86 17.70
CA MET A 52 -10.84 7.18 17.18
C MET A 52 -12.10 7.95 16.71
N PRO A 53 -12.07 9.29 16.71
CA PRO A 53 -13.18 10.10 16.21
C PRO A 53 -13.39 9.91 14.70
N ARG A 54 -14.61 10.20 14.23
CA ARG A 54 -14.90 10.26 12.78
C ARG A 54 -14.10 11.36 12.10
N THR A 55 -13.75 11.11 10.83
CA THR A 55 -13.10 12.13 10.00
C THR A 55 -14.00 13.34 9.84
N ARG A 56 -13.41 14.53 10.06
CA ARG A 56 -14.10 15.81 9.85
C ARG A 56 -13.97 16.23 8.39
N ASP A 57 -15.07 16.62 7.76
CA ASP A 57 -14.99 17.26 6.46
C ASP A 57 -14.54 18.72 6.62
N ARG A 58 -13.47 19.10 5.93
CA ARG A 58 -12.92 20.45 5.85
C ARG A 58 -12.68 20.90 4.41
N THR A 59 -13.35 20.26 3.46
CA THR A 59 -13.23 20.63 2.03
C THR A 59 -13.76 22.03 1.75
N ASP A 60 -14.65 22.55 2.59
CA ASP A 60 -15.13 23.94 2.56
C ASP A 60 -14.13 24.97 3.10
N GLN A 61 -13.04 24.53 3.72
CA GLN A 61 -12.02 25.35 4.37
C GLN A 61 -10.62 24.97 3.85
N PRO A 62 -10.29 25.27 2.58
CA PRO A 62 -9.05 24.82 1.97
C PRO A 62 -7.83 25.34 2.73
N ARG A 63 -6.88 24.45 3.01
CA ARG A 63 -5.66 24.79 3.73
C ARG A 63 -4.71 25.48 2.76
N ALA A 64 -4.41 26.75 3.02
CA ALA A 64 -3.46 27.51 2.21
C ALA A 64 -2.06 26.90 2.32
N GLY A 65 -1.56 26.32 1.23
CA GLY A 65 -0.15 25.97 1.08
C GLY A 65 0.66 27.25 0.84
N MET A 66 1.62 27.56 1.69
CA MET A 66 2.48 28.73 1.46
C MET A 66 3.45 28.39 0.33
N GLY A 67 3.24 28.99 -0.84
CA GLY A 67 4.26 29.04 -1.89
C GLY A 67 5.51 29.74 -1.36
N MET A 68 6.67 29.22 -1.74
CA MET A 68 7.97 29.85 -1.49
C MET A 68 7.95 31.31 -1.96
N GLY A 69 8.11 32.27 -1.02
CA GLY A 69 8.55 33.64 -1.33
C GLY A 69 7.76 34.76 -0.65
N GLY A 70 8.38 35.45 0.31
CA GLY A 70 8.05 36.84 0.65
C GLY A 70 7.67 37.10 2.11
N THR A 71 8.67 37.48 2.89
CA THR A 71 8.61 38.05 4.25
C THR A 71 7.47 39.04 4.50
N GLY A 72 6.69 38.82 5.56
CA GLY A 72 5.79 39.81 6.16
C GLY A 72 5.69 39.59 7.67
N MET A 73 6.45 40.37 8.45
CA MET A 73 6.34 40.42 9.91
C MET A 73 4.97 40.96 10.33
N GLY A 74 4.32 40.29 11.29
CA GLY A 74 3.16 40.78 12.05
C GLY A 74 3.26 40.38 13.52
N PRO A 75 2.76 41.18 14.48
CA PRO A 75 3.34 41.24 15.82
C PRO A 75 2.72 40.26 16.83
N LEU A 76 3.56 39.84 17.77
CA LEU A 76 3.23 39.06 18.96
C LEU A 76 2.29 39.84 19.90
N THR A 77 1.15 39.23 20.26
CA THR A 77 0.39 39.62 21.46
C THR A 77 0.28 38.44 22.41
N ARG A 78 0.37 38.76 23.70
CA ARG A 78 0.62 37.88 24.85
C ARG A 78 -0.62 37.86 25.75
N GLY A 79 -1.01 36.67 26.21
CA GLY A 79 -1.66 36.49 27.52
C GLY A 79 -3.04 35.82 27.51
N GLY A 80 -3.24 34.83 28.39
CA GLY A 80 -4.57 34.41 28.84
C GLY A 80 -4.77 32.92 29.14
N SER A 81 -4.42 32.52 30.36
CA SER A 81 -5.01 31.49 31.25
C SER A 81 -5.89 30.35 30.69
N ARG A 82 -5.48 29.11 30.98
CA ARG A 82 -6.23 27.84 30.81
C ARG A 82 -7.37 27.69 31.82
N PRO A 83 -8.49 27.06 31.42
CA PRO A 83 -9.19 26.10 32.25
C PRO A 83 -9.17 24.70 31.62
N HIS A 84 -9.15 23.67 32.47
CA HIS A 84 -9.32 22.27 32.09
C HIS A 84 -10.75 22.04 31.54
N ALA A 85 -10.83 21.53 30.31
CA ALA A 85 -12.06 21.05 29.66
C ALA A 85 -11.72 19.73 28.93
N PRO A 86 -12.70 18.84 28.70
CA PRO A 86 -12.48 17.44 28.30
C PRO A 86 -11.94 17.37 26.87
N HIS A 87 -11.51 16.18 26.44
CA HIS A 87 -10.90 15.84 25.15
C HIS A 87 -11.58 16.48 23.91
N HIS A 88 -11.38 17.77 23.71
CA HIS A 88 -11.68 18.49 22.49
C HIS A 88 -10.41 18.43 21.64
N CYS A 89 -10.53 17.93 20.40
CA CYS A 89 -9.50 18.13 19.37
C CYS A 89 -9.28 19.65 19.23
N LEU A 90 -8.32 20.19 19.97
CA LEU A 90 -7.84 21.56 19.81
C LEU A 90 -7.31 21.65 18.39
N ALA A 91 -7.87 22.55 17.59
CA ALA A 91 -7.33 22.90 16.29
C ALA A 91 -5.92 23.44 16.50
N ALA A 92 -4.92 22.57 16.30
CA ALA A 92 -3.52 22.92 16.44
C ALA A 92 -2.96 23.36 15.08
N GLY A 93 -2.66 24.65 14.99
CA GLY A 93 -1.52 25.20 14.25
C GLY A 93 -1.44 24.93 12.75
N SER A 94 -1.89 25.89 11.96
CA SER A 94 -1.38 26.12 10.60
C SER A 94 0.06 26.65 10.67
N GLY A 95 1.03 25.79 10.97
CA GLY A 95 2.45 26.03 10.73
C GLY A 95 2.88 25.38 9.40
N PRO A 96 3.94 25.88 8.74
CA PRO A 96 4.45 25.26 7.52
C PRO A 96 5.00 23.88 7.89
N LEU A 97 4.37 22.84 7.36
CA LEU A 97 4.97 21.52 7.40
C LEU A 97 5.78 21.42 6.12
N ASP A 98 7.09 21.68 6.23
CA ASP A 98 8.07 21.36 5.20
C ASP A 98 8.10 19.86 4.84
N MET A 99 7.34 19.04 5.59
CA MET A 99 7.18 17.62 5.43
C MET A 99 5.72 17.26 5.11
N THR A 100 5.56 16.45 4.07
CA THR A 100 4.30 15.81 3.69
C THR A 100 4.59 14.34 3.41
N VAL A 101 4.12 13.46 4.29
CA VAL A 101 4.19 12.01 4.09
C VAL A 101 2.89 11.57 3.45
N CYS A 102 2.93 11.27 2.16
CA CYS A 102 1.78 10.78 1.43
C CYS A 102 1.72 9.25 1.50
N ILE A 103 0.57 8.73 1.90
CA ILE A 103 0.26 7.30 1.85
C ILE A 103 -0.77 7.08 0.74
N LEU A 104 -0.42 6.28 -0.26
CA LEU A 104 -1.27 5.92 -1.39
C LEU A 104 -1.96 4.57 -1.11
N GLY A 105 -3.28 4.52 -1.29
CA GLY A 105 -4.03 3.27 -1.24
C GLY A 105 -4.77 3.03 0.07
N SER A 106 -4.84 1.76 0.49
CA SER A 106 -5.74 1.34 1.58
C SER A 106 -5.31 1.86 2.95
N PRO A 107 -6.25 2.43 3.76
CA PRO A 107 -5.96 2.94 5.11
C PRO A 107 -5.48 1.87 6.09
N THR A 108 -5.91 0.62 5.94
CA THR A 108 -5.78 -0.40 6.99
C THR A 108 -4.33 -0.80 7.25
N ALA A 109 -3.54 -0.99 6.19
CA ALA A 109 -2.14 -1.40 6.32
C ALA A 109 -1.26 -0.34 7.00
N PHE A 110 -1.67 0.92 6.94
CA PHE A 110 -0.87 2.06 7.39
C PHE A 110 -1.45 2.80 8.59
N LEU A 111 -2.62 2.40 9.12
CA LEU A 111 -3.30 3.12 10.18
C LEU A 111 -2.41 3.38 11.42
N PRO A 112 -1.62 2.41 11.94
CA PRO A 112 -0.75 2.70 13.08
C PRO A 112 0.29 3.78 12.78
N VAL A 113 0.86 3.76 11.57
CA VAL A 113 1.85 4.75 11.11
C VAL A 113 1.19 6.13 10.92
N LEU A 114 -0.02 6.16 10.37
CA LEU A 114 -0.81 7.39 10.19
C LEU A 114 -1.17 8.04 11.53
N LEU A 115 -1.60 7.25 12.51
CA LEU A 115 -1.98 7.74 13.85
C LEU A 115 -0.78 8.23 14.67
N GLU A 116 0.30 7.45 14.72
CA GLU A 116 1.53 7.87 15.41
C GLU A 116 2.15 9.08 14.71
N GLY A 117 2.26 9.04 13.37
CA GLY A 117 2.78 10.14 12.58
C GLY A 117 1.96 11.42 12.76
N GLY A 118 0.63 11.34 12.77
CA GLY A 118 -0.26 12.47 13.04
C GLY A 118 -0.14 13.01 14.47
N THR A 119 0.21 12.16 15.42
CA THR A 119 0.50 12.60 16.80
C THR A 119 1.82 13.36 16.91
N ARG A 120 2.85 12.91 16.18
CA ARG A 120 4.20 13.49 16.20
C ARG A 120 4.29 14.76 15.33
N TYR A 121 3.62 14.74 14.18
CA TYR A 121 3.62 15.79 13.17
C TYR A 121 2.18 16.02 12.68
N PRO A 122 1.37 16.73 13.47
CA PRO A 122 -0.04 16.97 13.15
C PRO A 122 -0.21 17.61 11.78
N GLY A 123 -0.98 16.96 10.89
CA GLY A 123 -1.24 17.40 9.53
C GLY A 123 -0.14 17.05 8.51
N ALA A 124 0.95 16.39 8.91
CA ALA A 124 2.02 16.01 7.97
C ALA A 124 1.72 14.69 7.24
N MET A 125 1.00 13.79 7.92
CA MET A 125 0.58 12.51 7.38
C MET A 125 -0.71 12.70 6.58
N VAL A 126 -0.67 12.39 5.30
CA VAL A 126 -1.81 12.53 4.39
C VAL A 126 -2.07 11.21 3.68
N LEU A 127 -3.27 10.68 3.84
CA LEU A 127 -3.76 9.52 3.11
C LEU A 127 -4.47 9.96 1.84
N CYS A 128 -3.99 9.46 0.70
CA CYS A 128 -4.60 9.64 -0.61
C CYS A 128 -5.38 8.37 -0.97
N LEU A 129 -6.70 8.50 -1.14
CA LEU A 129 -7.59 7.36 -1.38
C LEU A 129 -7.94 7.16 -2.85
N ALA A 130 -7.61 8.10 -3.72
CA ALA A 130 -7.97 8.06 -5.12
C ALA A 130 -6.92 8.74 -6.01
N PRO A 131 -6.72 8.26 -7.24
CA PRO A 131 -5.76 8.85 -8.17
C PRO A 131 -6.10 10.31 -8.49
N ALA A 132 -7.39 10.66 -8.58
CA ALA A 132 -7.84 12.01 -8.88
C ALA A 132 -7.47 13.06 -7.81
N TRP A 133 -7.03 12.64 -6.62
CA TRP A 133 -6.63 13.52 -5.53
C TRP A 133 -5.16 13.95 -5.62
N ALA A 134 -4.43 13.40 -6.58
CA ALA A 134 -3.02 13.69 -6.78
C ALA A 134 -2.70 13.90 -8.26
N SER A 135 -1.64 14.67 -8.53
CA SER A 135 -1.10 14.85 -9.87
C SER A 135 0.41 14.75 -9.84
N ARG A 136 0.97 14.27 -10.95
CA ARG A 136 2.42 14.26 -11.18
C ARG A 136 2.77 15.46 -12.04
N VAL A 137 3.79 16.20 -11.64
CA VAL A 137 4.37 17.29 -12.43
C VAL A 137 5.86 17.04 -12.61
N PRO A 138 6.48 17.45 -13.73
CA PRO A 138 7.92 17.33 -13.89
C PRO A 138 8.66 17.99 -12.72
N SER A 139 9.65 17.30 -12.19
CA SER A 139 10.46 17.84 -11.09
C SER A 139 11.27 19.05 -11.57
N GLU A 140 11.25 20.12 -10.78
CA GLU A 140 12.08 21.30 -11.02
C GLU A 140 13.55 21.05 -10.65
N THR A 141 13.81 20.10 -9.75
CA THR A 141 15.14 19.84 -9.17
C THR A 141 15.84 18.63 -9.77
N SER A 142 15.09 17.73 -10.40
CA SER A 142 15.59 16.42 -10.85
C SER A 142 15.07 16.09 -12.25
N PRO A 143 15.86 16.37 -13.31
CA PRO A 143 15.45 16.08 -14.69
C PRO A 143 15.12 14.60 -14.88
N GLY A 144 13.96 14.31 -15.48
CA GLY A 144 13.47 12.95 -15.69
C GLY A 144 12.68 12.37 -14.51
N SER A 145 12.61 13.06 -13.37
CA SER A 145 11.80 12.69 -12.21
C SER A 145 10.52 13.52 -12.11
N TRP A 146 9.61 13.08 -11.24
CA TRP A 146 8.30 13.69 -11.04
C TRP A 146 8.10 14.14 -9.58
N SER A 147 7.50 15.31 -9.39
CA SER A 147 6.95 15.75 -8.12
C SER A 147 5.50 15.30 -8.00
N LEU A 148 5.10 14.75 -6.86
CA LEU A 148 3.71 14.40 -6.56
C LEU A 148 3.04 15.56 -5.81
N LEU A 149 1.93 16.07 -6.35
CA LEU A 149 1.13 17.14 -5.76
C LEU A 149 -0.24 16.61 -5.35
N LEU A 150 -0.64 16.87 -4.11
CA LEU A 150 -1.93 16.48 -3.55
C LEU A 150 -2.90 17.66 -3.64
N SER A 151 -4.00 17.50 -4.35
CA SER A 151 -5.12 18.45 -4.33
C SER A 151 -6.12 18.13 -3.23
N ARG A 152 -6.18 16.87 -2.79
CA ARG A 152 -7.09 16.40 -1.73
C ARG A 152 -6.43 15.27 -0.93
N GLY A 153 -6.89 15.06 0.30
CA GLY A 153 -6.44 13.93 1.11
C GLY A 153 -7.08 13.91 2.49
N VAL A 154 -6.89 12.82 3.22
CA VAL A 154 -7.24 12.74 4.64
C VAL A 154 -5.98 13.00 5.46
N SER A 155 -5.91 14.12 6.16
CA SER A 155 -4.82 14.41 7.08
C SER A 155 -5.08 13.82 8.45
N PHE A 156 -3.99 13.39 9.10
CA PHE A 156 -4.01 12.86 10.46
C PHE A 156 -3.38 13.86 11.42
N GLU A 157 -4.06 14.11 12.52
CA GLU A 157 -3.73 15.07 13.56
C GLU A 157 -3.61 14.34 14.91
N ALA A 158 -3.12 15.06 15.93
CA ALA A 158 -2.93 14.48 17.25
C ALA A 158 -4.24 13.98 17.87
N GLY A 159 -4.14 12.88 18.64
CA GLY A 159 -5.29 12.27 19.31
C GLY A 159 -6.21 11.48 18.36
N GLY A 160 -5.69 11.05 17.21
CA GLY A 160 -6.43 10.29 16.21
C GLY A 160 -7.50 11.09 15.47
N CYS A 161 -7.48 12.42 15.59
CA CYS A 161 -8.37 13.28 14.85
C CYS A 161 -7.92 13.29 13.37
N THR A 162 -8.86 13.08 12.46
CA THR A 162 -8.61 13.09 11.01
C THR A 162 -9.47 14.15 10.32
N ALA A 163 -8.98 14.71 9.22
CA ALA A 163 -9.71 15.69 8.43
C ALA A 163 -9.60 15.38 6.93
N LEU A 164 -10.73 15.38 6.23
CA LEU A 164 -10.75 15.39 4.76
C LEU A 164 -10.52 16.83 4.30
N GLU A 165 -9.40 17.06 3.61
CA GLU A 165 -8.93 18.39 3.25
C GLU A 165 -8.81 18.54 1.73
N GLU A 166 -9.06 19.76 1.26
CA GLU A 166 -8.67 20.25 -0.07
C GLU A 166 -7.47 21.19 0.07
N PHE A 167 -6.48 21.04 -0.80
CA PHE A 167 -5.22 21.79 -0.77
C PHE A 167 -5.17 22.75 -1.95
N VAL A 168 -5.21 24.06 -1.64
CA VAL A 168 -5.11 25.13 -2.64
C VAL A 168 -4.07 26.16 -2.17
N PRO A 169 -2.90 26.27 -2.83
CA PRO A 169 -2.44 25.43 -3.95
C PRO A 169 -2.21 23.95 -3.55
N PRO A 170 -2.14 23.02 -4.52
CA PRO A 170 -1.83 21.62 -4.24
C PRO A 170 -0.55 21.46 -3.42
N ARG A 171 -0.59 20.54 -2.45
CA ARG A 171 0.50 20.30 -1.51
C ARG A 171 1.49 19.28 -2.08
N ARG A 172 2.77 19.63 -2.15
CA ARG A 172 3.82 18.69 -2.58
C ARG A 172 4.08 17.61 -1.53
N ALA A 173 4.14 16.35 -1.96
CA ALA A 173 4.62 15.23 -1.16
C ALA A 173 6.15 15.27 -1.05
N THR A 174 6.68 15.01 0.15
CA THR A 174 8.14 14.97 0.40
C THR A 174 8.63 13.57 0.78
N TYR A 175 7.71 12.63 0.96
CA TYR A 175 7.94 11.20 1.10
C TYR A 175 6.67 10.47 0.66
N VAL A 176 6.79 9.36 -0.07
CA VAL A 176 5.63 8.59 -0.54
C VAL A 176 5.76 7.11 -0.17
N THR A 177 4.70 6.53 0.37
CA THR A 177 4.59 5.08 0.56
C THR A 177 3.16 4.64 0.25
N GLY A 178 2.89 3.35 0.19
CA GLY A 178 1.56 2.86 -0.15
C GLY A 178 1.50 1.36 -0.36
N THR A 179 0.30 0.88 -0.68
CA THR A 179 0.06 -0.51 -1.06
C THR A 179 0.39 -0.70 -2.54
N PHE A 180 1.62 -1.14 -2.86
CA PHE A 180 2.10 -1.30 -4.24
C PHE A 180 1.95 -2.72 -4.81
N GLY A 181 1.19 -3.61 -4.15
CA GLY A 181 1.14 -5.04 -4.46
C GLY A 181 0.41 -5.41 -5.76
N SER A 182 -0.40 -4.52 -6.33
CA SER A 182 -1.02 -4.73 -7.63
C SER A 182 -0.20 -4.07 -8.75
N GLU A 183 0.33 -4.88 -9.67
CA GLU A 183 0.91 -4.35 -10.90
C GLU A 183 -0.14 -3.58 -11.70
N GLY A 184 0.21 -2.39 -12.16
CA GLY A 184 -0.73 -1.48 -12.82
C GLY A 184 -1.68 -0.72 -11.88
N GLY A 185 -1.55 -0.90 -10.56
CA GLY A 185 -2.26 -0.09 -9.56
C GLY A 185 -1.91 1.40 -9.69
N TRP A 186 -2.89 2.26 -9.44
CA TRP A 186 -2.71 3.71 -9.55
C TRP A 186 -1.71 4.24 -8.51
N GLU A 187 -1.57 3.56 -7.36
CA GLU A 187 -0.58 3.84 -6.34
C GLU A 187 0.84 3.71 -6.89
N ALA A 188 1.09 2.62 -7.62
CA ALA A 188 2.37 2.34 -8.26
C ALA A 188 2.69 3.32 -9.38
N GLU A 189 1.68 3.68 -10.19
CA GLU A 189 1.81 4.69 -11.24
C GLU A 189 2.17 6.07 -10.67
N LEU A 190 1.49 6.46 -9.59
CA LEU A 190 1.77 7.73 -8.91
C LEU A 190 3.13 7.75 -8.23
N ALA A 191 3.58 6.63 -7.68
CA ALA A 191 4.86 6.52 -6.98
C ALA A 191 6.07 6.34 -7.92
N ARG A 192 5.86 6.18 -9.24
CA ARG A 192 6.95 5.93 -10.18
C ARG A 192 7.82 7.18 -10.40
N ASP A 193 9.13 6.99 -10.35
CA ASP A 193 10.15 7.99 -10.67
C ASP A 193 9.97 9.32 -9.93
N LEU A 194 9.52 9.25 -8.67
CA LEU A 194 9.35 10.44 -7.85
C LEU A 194 10.70 11.05 -7.44
N ASP A 195 10.72 12.38 -7.36
CA ASP A 195 11.88 13.16 -6.91
C ASP A 195 12.02 13.23 -5.39
N CYS A 196 11.14 12.53 -4.66
CA CYS A 196 11.20 12.36 -3.22
C CYS A 196 11.38 10.88 -2.86
N PRO A 197 11.93 10.58 -1.66
CA PRO A 197 12.13 9.19 -1.24
C PRO A 197 10.81 8.42 -1.17
N THR A 198 10.84 7.15 -1.56
CA THR A 198 9.70 6.24 -1.45
C THR A 198 9.95 5.11 -0.46
N GLY A 199 8.90 4.67 0.24
CA GLY A 199 8.96 3.54 1.17
C GLY A 199 8.92 2.16 0.51
N GLY A 200 8.64 2.11 -0.79
CA GLY A 200 8.58 0.90 -1.59
C GLY A 200 8.41 1.21 -3.07
N SER A 201 8.26 0.17 -3.87
CA SER A 201 7.91 0.25 -5.29
C SER A 201 7.12 -0.99 -5.71
N ALA A 202 6.34 -0.89 -6.79
CA ALA A 202 5.63 -2.06 -7.32
C ALA A 202 6.60 -3.18 -7.73
N SER A 203 7.73 -2.82 -8.36
CA SER A 203 8.74 -3.80 -8.72
C SER A 203 9.26 -4.54 -7.49
N LEU A 204 9.65 -3.82 -6.43
CA LEU A 204 10.13 -4.45 -5.21
C LEU A 204 9.05 -5.32 -4.55
N THR A 205 7.81 -4.83 -4.50
CA THR A 205 6.68 -5.54 -3.89
C THR A 205 6.41 -6.84 -4.64
N ARG A 206 6.36 -6.81 -5.98
CA ARG A 206 6.26 -8.02 -6.81
C ARG A 206 7.34 -9.05 -6.49
N TRP A 207 8.59 -8.61 -6.36
CA TRP A 207 9.69 -9.52 -6.05
C TRP A 207 9.57 -10.15 -4.65
N LEU A 208 9.05 -9.40 -3.67
CA LEU A 208 8.96 -9.83 -2.27
C LEU A 208 7.69 -10.61 -1.94
N GLU A 209 6.58 -10.33 -2.61
CA GLU A 209 5.28 -10.97 -2.34
C GLU A 209 5.06 -12.23 -3.18
N ASP A 210 5.73 -12.37 -4.32
CA ASP A 210 5.70 -13.58 -5.13
C ASP A 210 6.72 -14.60 -4.61
N PRO A 211 6.30 -15.72 -4.00
CA PRO A 211 7.23 -16.66 -3.39
C PRO A 211 8.20 -17.29 -4.39
N LEU A 212 7.78 -17.47 -5.65
CA LEU A 212 8.65 -18.00 -6.69
C LEU A 212 9.73 -16.98 -7.06
N LEU A 213 9.35 -15.71 -7.29
CA LEU A 213 10.31 -14.66 -7.62
C LEU A 213 11.25 -14.36 -6.46
N SER A 214 10.74 -14.34 -5.22
CA SER A 214 11.56 -14.21 -4.01
C SER A 214 12.60 -15.32 -3.91
N ARG A 215 12.18 -16.58 -4.04
CA ARG A 215 13.11 -17.73 -3.99
C ARG A 215 14.09 -17.73 -5.13
N TRP A 216 13.64 -17.32 -6.33
CA TRP A 216 14.51 -17.13 -7.49
C TRP A 216 15.61 -16.12 -7.18
N LEU A 217 15.24 -14.92 -6.72
CA LEU A 217 16.17 -13.85 -6.38
C LEU A 217 17.19 -14.27 -5.31
N LEU A 218 16.72 -14.93 -4.24
CA LEU A 218 17.57 -15.38 -3.14
C LEU A 218 18.56 -16.46 -3.59
N SER A 219 18.12 -17.39 -4.43
CA SER A 219 18.94 -18.50 -4.90
C SER A 219 19.93 -18.07 -6.00
N THR A 220 19.47 -17.39 -7.07
CA THR A 220 20.33 -17.04 -8.22
C THR A 220 21.28 -15.88 -7.94
N ARG A 221 20.82 -14.83 -7.25
CA ARG A 221 21.64 -13.62 -7.02
C ARG A 221 22.40 -13.62 -5.71
N ALA A 222 21.79 -14.13 -4.64
CA ALA A 222 22.42 -14.12 -3.32
C ALA A 222 23.09 -15.46 -2.94
N GLY A 223 22.90 -16.52 -3.74
CA GLY A 223 23.46 -17.84 -3.45
C GLY A 223 22.94 -18.42 -2.14
N LEU A 224 21.77 -17.98 -1.67
CA LEU A 224 21.20 -18.41 -0.41
C LEU A 224 20.39 -19.69 -0.60
N PRO A 225 20.45 -20.63 0.35
CA PRO A 225 19.62 -21.81 0.31
C PRO A 225 18.15 -21.41 0.42
N VAL A 226 17.32 -21.93 -0.48
CA VAL A 226 15.86 -21.75 -0.48
C VAL A 226 15.19 -23.11 -0.32
N PRO A 227 13.96 -23.17 0.23
CA PRO A 227 13.20 -24.41 0.28
C PRO A 227 13.05 -25.02 -1.13
N PRO A 228 13.14 -26.35 -1.26
CA PRO A 228 12.78 -27.03 -2.50
C PRO A 228 11.41 -26.55 -2.98
N THR A 229 11.30 -26.17 -4.24
CA THR A 229 10.08 -25.55 -4.79
C THR A 229 9.73 -26.19 -6.12
N LEU A 230 8.56 -26.82 -6.20
CA LEU A 230 7.91 -27.16 -7.46
C LEU A 230 6.93 -26.04 -7.81
N ALA A 231 7.04 -25.46 -8.99
CA ALA A 231 6.17 -24.38 -9.45
C ALA A 231 5.59 -24.68 -10.83
N PHE A 232 4.26 -24.66 -10.93
CA PHE A 232 3.54 -24.76 -12.19
C PHE A 232 3.19 -23.36 -12.71
N ILE A 233 3.46 -23.09 -13.99
CA ILE A 233 3.24 -21.77 -14.58
C ILE A 233 2.44 -21.89 -15.87
N THR A 234 1.35 -21.15 -15.96
CA THR A 234 0.57 -21.00 -17.19
C THR A 234 1.09 -19.82 -18.02
N GLY A 235 0.98 -19.92 -19.35
CA GLY A 235 1.62 -19.01 -20.32
C GLY A 235 1.24 -17.52 -20.29
N LEU A 236 0.43 -17.09 -19.32
CA LEU A 236 0.04 -15.68 -19.12
C LEU A 236 0.96 -14.91 -18.16
N ARG A 237 1.93 -15.58 -17.51
CA ARG A 237 2.86 -14.91 -16.60
C ARG A 237 3.93 -14.15 -17.39
N GLU A 238 4.18 -12.90 -16.99
CA GLU A 238 5.34 -12.14 -17.46
C GLU A 238 6.63 -12.98 -17.34
N PRO A 239 7.60 -12.78 -18.26
CA PRO A 239 8.78 -13.63 -18.32
C PRO A 239 9.49 -13.61 -16.97
N LEU A 240 9.72 -14.82 -16.44
CA LEU A 240 10.71 -15.04 -15.40
C LEU A 240 12.05 -14.45 -15.88
N PRO A 241 12.91 -14.03 -14.95
CA PRO A 241 14.25 -13.57 -15.31
C PRO A 241 14.92 -14.58 -16.23
N GLU A 242 15.62 -14.12 -17.28
CA GLU A 242 16.36 -14.98 -18.23
C GLU A 242 17.53 -15.77 -17.57
N GLU A 243 17.67 -15.68 -16.25
CA GLU A 243 18.68 -16.37 -15.46
C GLU A 243 18.44 -17.90 -15.50
N PRO A 244 19.48 -18.74 -15.31
CA PRO A 244 19.28 -20.18 -15.23
C PRO A 244 18.36 -20.55 -14.07
N GLU A 245 17.64 -21.66 -14.21
CA GLU A 245 16.76 -22.17 -13.17
C GLU A 245 17.53 -22.32 -11.84
N PRO A 246 17.02 -21.74 -10.74
CA PRO A 246 17.75 -21.72 -9.48
C PRO A 246 17.91 -23.14 -8.92
N PRO A 247 19.05 -23.46 -8.30
CA PRO A 247 19.20 -24.70 -7.56
C PRO A 247 18.08 -24.87 -6.53
N GLY A 248 17.35 -25.97 -6.62
CA GLY A 248 16.23 -26.31 -5.72
C GLY A 248 14.87 -25.74 -6.12
N VAL A 249 14.77 -24.99 -7.22
CA VAL A 249 13.50 -24.61 -7.84
C VAL A 249 13.33 -25.44 -9.11
N HIS A 250 12.17 -26.09 -9.26
CA HIS A 250 11.78 -26.87 -10.43
C HIS A 250 10.50 -26.28 -11.02
N LEU A 251 10.53 -25.91 -12.30
CA LEU A 251 9.53 -25.07 -12.92
C LEU A 251 8.91 -25.75 -14.13
N VAL A 252 7.62 -26.05 -14.01
CA VAL A 252 6.85 -26.77 -15.01
C VAL A 252 5.93 -25.81 -15.73
N ARG A 253 6.14 -25.63 -17.03
CA ARG A 253 5.28 -24.77 -17.87
C ARG A 253 4.07 -25.56 -18.38
N LEU A 254 2.88 -25.18 -17.94
CA LEU A 254 1.61 -25.74 -18.39
C LEU A 254 1.15 -24.99 -19.65
N GLN A 255 0.89 -25.76 -20.71
CA GLN A 255 0.46 -25.20 -22.01
C GLN A 255 -1.05 -24.98 -22.09
N ASP A 256 -1.82 -25.76 -21.33
CA ASP A 256 -3.29 -25.71 -21.26
C ASP A 256 -3.69 -25.84 -19.78
N PRO A 257 -4.53 -24.95 -19.23
CA PRO A 257 -5.08 -25.11 -17.88
C PRO A 257 -5.95 -26.37 -17.72
N GLN A 258 -6.43 -26.99 -18.80
CA GLN A 258 -7.20 -28.24 -18.76
C GLN A 258 -6.43 -29.44 -19.37
N GLY A 259 -6.66 -30.63 -18.82
CA GLY A 259 -6.16 -31.90 -19.39
C GLY A 259 -4.70 -32.27 -19.07
N GLN A 260 -4.00 -31.52 -18.20
CA GLN A 260 -2.61 -31.79 -17.82
C GLN A 260 -2.45 -32.45 -16.44
N GLU A 261 -3.52 -33.07 -15.91
CA GLU A 261 -3.52 -33.69 -14.57
C GLU A 261 -2.48 -34.81 -14.42
N SER A 262 -2.24 -35.59 -15.47
CA SER A 262 -1.21 -36.64 -15.44
C SER A 262 0.19 -36.04 -15.31
N LEU A 263 0.48 -34.97 -16.06
CA LEU A 263 1.75 -34.27 -15.98
C LEU A 263 1.97 -33.68 -14.58
N VAL A 264 0.96 -33.01 -14.02
CA VAL A 264 1.03 -32.47 -12.66
C VAL A 264 1.29 -33.57 -11.64
N ARG A 265 0.59 -34.71 -11.75
CA ARG A 265 0.79 -35.85 -10.84
C ARG A 265 2.19 -36.44 -10.93
N ASP A 266 2.69 -36.62 -12.15
CA ASP A 266 4.01 -37.21 -12.39
C ASP A 266 5.12 -36.29 -11.87
N GLU A 267 5.02 -34.98 -12.10
CA GLU A 267 5.98 -33.97 -11.62
C GLU A 267 5.95 -33.84 -10.09
N VAL A 268 4.75 -33.86 -9.48
CA VAL A 268 4.62 -33.88 -8.01
C VAL A 268 5.25 -35.15 -7.43
N GLY A 269 4.99 -36.32 -8.02
CA GLY A 269 5.57 -37.58 -7.60
C GLY A 269 7.10 -37.56 -7.66
N ALA A 270 7.65 -37.15 -8.81
CA ALA A 270 9.09 -37.03 -9.02
C ALA A 270 9.75 -36.02 -8.06
N PHE A 271 9.06 -34.91 -7.76
CA PHE A 271 9.56 -33.92 -6.82
C PHE A 271 9.59 -34.43 -5.38
N LEU A 272 8.53 -35.11 -4.93
CA LEU A 272 8.44 -35.66 -3.57
C LEU A 272 9.42 -36.82 -3.35
N GLU A 273 9.64 -37.65 -4.36
CA GLU A 273 10.65 -38.74 -4.31
C GLU A 273 12.09 -38.23 -4.53
N GLY A 274 12.24 -36.94 -4.86
CA GLY A 274 13.51 -36.30 -5.19
C GLY A 274 14.46 -36.15 -4.00
N SER A 275 15.76 -36.15 -4.27
CA SER A 275 16.80 -35.98 -3.25
C SER A 275 16.74 -34.63 -2.53
N SER A 276 16.13 -33.62 -3.14
CA SER A 276 15.89 -32.30 -2.55
C SER A 276 14.90 -32.33 -1.38
N MET A 277 13.98 -33.31 -1.36
CA MET A 277 12.94 -33.43 -0.32
C MET A 277 13.36 -34.29 0.88
N GLN A 278 14.43 -35.09 0.77
CA GLN A 278 14.92 -35.95 1.86
C GLN A 278 15.09 -35.28 3.23
N PRO A 279 15.50 -34.00 3.35
CA PRO A 279 15.57 -33.32 4.64
C PRO A 279 14.21 -33.11 5.34
N TYR A 280 13.09 -33.35 4.65
CA TYR A 280 11.73 -33.04 5.10
C TYR A 280 10.87 -34.30 5.40
N ASP A 281 11.41 -35.51 5.24
CA ASP A 281 10.70 -36.80 5.43
C ASP A 281 10.49 -37.21 6.91
N GLN A 282 10.20 -36.25 7.81
CA GLN A 282 10.03 -36.51 9.25
C GLN A 282 8.60 -36.86 9.66
#